data_AF-B8BUZ3-F1
#
_entry.id   AF-B8BUZ3-F1
#
_cell.length_a   1.000
_cell.length_b   1.000
_cell.length_c   1.000
_cell.angle_alpha   90.00
_cell.angle_beta   90.00
_cell.angle_gamma   90.00
#
_symmetry.space_group_name_H-M   'P 1'
#
loop_
_entity.id
_entity.type
_entity.pdbx_description
1 polymer ?
#
loop_
_entity_poly.entity_id
_entity_poly.type
_entity_poly.pdbx_seq_one_letter_code
_entity_poly.pdbx_strand_id
1 'polypeptide(L)' 'QYMNKKRTTMGLPQETVDYLEAWMMSPEHIYRPYPTKQEKAEIMAETGIELKQLTNWFANKRKRYWKPW' A
#
# COMPACT_ATOMS: atom_id res chain seq x y z
N GLN A 1 24.25 -9.61 0.07
CA GLN A 1 23.46 -10.16 1.18
C GLN A 1 22.04 -9.63 1.02
N TYR A 2 21.16 -10.36 0.31
CA TYR A 2 19.77 -9.93 0.13
C TYR A 2 19.10 -9.97 1.50
N MET A 3 18.73 -8.80 2.02
CA MET A 3 18.10 -8.70 3.33
C MET A 3 16.82 -9.53 3.32
N ASN A 4 16.84 -10.60 4.12
CA ASN A 4 15.69 -11.47 4.36
C ASN A 4 14.64 -10.64 5.12
N LYS A 5 13.85 -9.88 4.36
CA LYS A 5 12.75 -9.07 4.87
C LYS A 5 11.70 -10.06 5.36
N LYS A 6 11.71 -10.29 6.68
CA LYS A 6 10.88 -11.28 7.37
C LYS A 6 9.45 -11.19 6.86
N ARG A 7 9.06 -12.13 6.00
CA ARG A 7 7.66 -12.37 5.64
C ARG A 7 7.01 -12.99 6.86
N THR A 8 6.53 -12.15 7.78
CA THR A 8 5.68 -12.62 8.86
C THR A 8 4.33 -12.95 8.26
N THR A 9 3.90 -14.19 8.47
CA THR A 9 2.59 -14.78 8.17
C THR A 9 1.38 -13.99 8.72
N MET A 10 1.56 -12.77 9.23
CA MET A 10 0.54 -11.96 9.94
C MET A 10 0.30 -10.53 9.42
N GLY A 11 0.87 -10.10 8.30
CA GLY A 11 0.54 -8.79 7.70
C GLY A 11 1.76 -7.97 7.25
N LEU A 12 1.49 -6.79 6.69
CA LEU A 12 2.54 -5.81 6.35
C LEU A 12 3.10 -5.16 7.64
N PRO A 13 4.37 -4.72 7.65
CA PRO A 13 4.90 -3.92 8.76
C PRO A 13 4.00 -2.71 9.03
N GLN A 14 3.80 -2.34 10.30
CA GLN A 14 2.93 -1.21 10.67
C GLN A 14 3.35 0.09 9.97
N GLU A 15 4.65 0.37 9.92
CA GLU A 15 5.20 1.53 9.19
C GLU A 15 4.78 1.55 7.71
N THR A 16 4.73 0.38 7.08
CA THR A 16 4.24 0.27 5.70
C THR A 16 2.73 0.50 5.63
N VAL A 17 1.96 0.01 6.60
CA VAL A 17 0.52 0.26 6.65
C VAL A 17 0.26 1.76 6.82
N ASP A 18 0.94 2.42 7.75
CA ASP A 18 0.80 3.85 8.01
C ASP A 18 1.14 4.68 6.76
N TYR A 19 2.23 4.33 6.06
CA TYR A 19 2.60 4.96 4.80
C TYR A 19 1.52 4.80 3.73
N LEU A 20 0.98 3.58 3.56
CA LEU A 20 -0.06 3.31 2.57
C LEU A 20 -1.39 3.99 2.92
N GLU A 21 -1.73 4.11 4.21
CA GLU A 21 -2.89 4.86 4.68
C GLU A 21 -2.72 6.36 4.43
N ALA A 22 -1.57 6.93 4.74
CA ALA A 22 -1.26 8.34 4.46
C ALA A 22 -1.36 8.64 2.96
N TRP A 23 -0.82 7.77 2.11
CA TRP A 23 -0.97 7.90 0.66
C TRP A 23 -2.44 7.86 0.25
N MET A 24 -3.22 6.89 0.75
CA MET A 24 -4.64 6.72 0.39
C MET A 24 -5.53 7.88 0.87
N MET A 25 -5.23 8.45 2.03
CA MET A 25 -5.98 9.55 2.64
C MET A 25 -5.50 10.93 2.18
N SER A 26 -4.43 11.01 1.39
CA SER A 26 -3.95 12.28 0.84
C SER A 26 -5.06 12.97 0.01
N PRO A 27 -5.13 14.31 -0.01
CA PRO A 27 -6.15 15.05 -0.76
C PRO A 27 -6.20 14.69 -2.26
N GLU A 28 -5.05 14.31 -2.82
CA GLU A 28 -4.88 13.91 -4.21
C GLU A 28 -5.52 12.54 -4.51
N HIS A 29 -5.57 11.63 -3.52
CA HIS A 29 -5.94 10.23 -3.72
C HIS A 29 -7.22 9.80 -3.00
N ILE A 30 -7.73 10.57 -2.04
CA ILE A 30 -8.91 10.22 -1.25
C ILE A 30 -10.17 10.00 -2.10
N TYR A 31 -10.31 10.75 -3.20
CA TYR A 31 -11.44 10.62 -4.13
C TYR A 31 -11.29 9.43 -5.08
N ARG A 32 -10.06 9.07 -5.43
CA ARG A 32 -9.74 7.96 -6.35
C ARG A 32 -8.44 7.26 -5.92
N PRO A 33 -8.50 6.34 -4.94
CA PRO A 33 -7.33 5.68 -4.38
C PRO A 33 -6.86 4.54 -5.30
N TYR A 34 -6.38 4.91 -6.49
CA TYR A 34 -5.87 4.02 -7.52
C TYR A 34 -4.45 4.47 -7.88
N PRO A 35 -3.42 3.93 -7.22
CA PRO A 35 -2.05 4.30 -7.54
C PRO A 35 -1.74 3.90 -8.98
N THR A 36 -1.10 4.80 -9.71
CA THR A 36 -0.57 4.61 -11.05
C THR A 36 0.60 3.64 -11.04
N LYS A 37 1.11 3.26 -12.22
CA LYS A 37 2.30 2.39 -12.31
C LYS A 37 3.54 3.03 -11.66
N GLN A 38 3.68 4.34 -11.81
CA GLN A 38 4.80 5.10 -11.25
C GLN A 38 4.70 5.13 -9.73
N GLU A 39 3.55 5.51 -9.19
CA GLU A 39 3.35 5.57 -7.73
C GLU A 39 3.50 4.20 -7.08
N LYS A 40 3.05 3.13 -7.75
CA LYS A 40 3.32 1.76 -7.27
C LYS A 40 4.81 1.48 -7.15
N ALA A 41 5.62 1.92 -8.13
CA ALA A 41 7.06 1.74 -8.10
C ALA A 41 7.71 2.55 -6.97
N GLU A 42 7.27 3.80 -6.77
CA GLU A 42 7.74 4.67 -5.69
C GLU A 42 7.40 4.08 -4.32
N ILE A 43 6.15 3.68 -4.10
CA ILE A 43 5.72 3.04 -2.84
C ILE A 43 6.52 1.76 -2.59
N MET A 44 6.78 0.95 -3.61
CA MET A 44 7.60 -0.25 -3.49
C MET A 44 9.06 0.08 -3.19
N ALA A 45 9.62 1.16 -3.73
CA ALA A 45 10.98 1.59 -3.43
C ALA A 45 11.10 2.05 -1.97
N GLU A 46 10.15 2.86 -1.49
CA GLU A 46 10.14 3.40 -0.13
C GLU A 46 9.90 2.32 0.94
N THR A 47 8.86 1.50 0.74
CA THR A 47 8.42 0.50 1.72
C THR A 47 9.13 -0.84 1.56
N GLY A 48 9.70 -1.10 0.38
CA GLY A 48 10.33 -2.36 -0.02
C GLY A 48 9.39 -3.57 0.06
N ILE A 49 8.09 -3.39 -0.17
CA ILE A 49 7.12 -4.48 -0.31
C ILE A 49 6.96 -4.89 -1.77
N GLU A 50 6.43 -6.09 -2.00
CA GLU A 50 6.21 -6.60 -3.36
C GLU A 50 4.94 -6.01 -3.99
N LEU A 51 4.92 -5.89 -5.33
CA LEU A 51 3.76 -5.38 -6.09
C LEU A 51 2.45 -6.12 -5.76
N LYS A 52 2.54 -7.43 -5.53
CA LYS A 52 1.40 -8.27 -5.14
C LYS A 52 0.84 -7.86 -3.78
N GLN A 53 1.72 -7.58 -2.81
CA GLN A 53 1.33 -7.11 -1.48
C GLN A 53 0.66 -5.74 -1.55
N LEU A 54 1.26 -4.81 -2.29
CA LEU A 54 0.72 -3.48 -2.53
C LEU A 54 -0.69 -3.54 -3.16
N THR A 55 -0.83 -4.31 -4.23
CA THR A 55 -2.10 -4.44 -4.96
C THR A 55 -3.19 -5.07 -4.10
N ASN A 56 -2.85 -6.11 -3.34
CA ASN A 56 -3.78 -6.77 -2.43
C ASN A 56 -4.20 -5.85 -1.27
N TRP A 57 -3.26 -5.07 -0.74
CA TRP A 57 -3.55 -4.10 0.32
C TRP A 57 -4.54 -3.05 -0.16
N PHE A 58 -4.28 -2.39 -1.29
CA PHE A 58 -5.19 -1.39 -1.85
C PHE A 58 -6.55 -1.98 -2.22
N ALA A 59 -6.59 -3.18 -2.80
CA ALA A 59 -7.85 -3.84 -3.13
C ALA A 59 -8.70 -4.15 -1.88
N ASN A 60 -8.09 -4.66 -0.81
CA ASN A 60 -8.77 -4.97 0.44
C ASN A 60 -9.16 -3.70 1.21
N LYS A 61 -8.27 -2.71 1.28
CA LYS A 61 -8.50 -1.43 1.97
C LYS A 61 -9.65 -0.66 1.31
N ARG A 62 -9.68 -0.59 -0.02
CA ARG A 62 -10.82 0.00 -0.75
C ARG A 62 -12.13 -0.73 -0.45
N LYS A 63 -12.17 -2.06 -0.54
CA LYS A 63 -13.38 -2.82 -0.22
C LYS A 63 -13.92 -2.57 1.19
N ARG A 64 -13.04 -2.36 2.17
CA ARG A 64 -13.41 -2.14 3.57
C ARG A 64 -13.78 -0.70 3.89
N TYR A 65 -13.05 0.26 3.34
CA TYR A 65 -13.09 1.66 3.79
C TYR A 65 -13.47 2.66 2.70
N TRP A 66 -13.29 2.31 1.42
CA TRP A 66 -13.66 3.19 0.30
C TRP A 66 -15.04 2.82 -0.22
N LYS A 67 -16.06 3.48 0.35
CA LYS A 67 -17.41 3.51 -0.20
C LYS A 67 -17.58 4.85 -0.93
N PRO A 68 -17.53 4.90 -2.27
CA PRO A 68 -18.11 6.05 -2.96
C PRO A 68 -19.60 6.04 -2.57
N TRP A 69 -20.03 7.11 -1.92
CA TRP A 69 -21.42 7.32 -1.50
C TRP A 69 -22.39 7.09 -2.68
#